data_AF-A0A4Y9SE14-F1
#
_entry.id   AF-A0A4Y9SE14-F1
#
_cell.length_a   1.000
_cell.length_b   1.000
_cell.length_c   1.000
_cell.angle_alpha   90.00
_cell.angle_beta   90.00
_cell.angle_gamma   90.00
#
_symmetry.space_group_name_H-M   'P 1'
#
loop_
_entity.id
_entity.type
_entity.pdbx_description
1 polymer ?
#
loop_
_entity_poly.entity_id
_entity_poly.type
_entity_poly.pdbx_seq_one_letter_code
_entity_poly.pdbx_strand_id
1 'polypeptide(L)'
;MAILIVGLLLLLMGLFAGLVLVLVPFGVALFSANLILWGLFPLFTLIGFVLCVTTAGRAGIRNVALGASWFLLVLAIGSAAGLLADGVGLIAPAAGTFSLWYVMVVAGLLGALGAAAFSTRPHSPA
;
A
#
# COMPACT_ATOMS: atom_id res chain seq x y z
N MET A 1 -3.98 17.89 16.06
CA MET A 1 -3.68 16.50 16.50
C MET A 1 -4.77 15.52 16.09
N ALA A 2 -6.05 15.76 16.36
CA ALA A 2 -7.14 14.83 15.99
C ALA A 2 -7.15 14.43 14.50
N ILE A 3 -7.00 15.39 13.58
CA ILE A 3 -6.98 15.13 12.12
C ILE A 3 -5.80 14.22 11.71
N LEU A 4 -4.63 14.39 12.34
CA LEU A 4 -3.45 13.56 12.06
C LEU A 4 -3.69 12.10 12.48
N ILE A 5 -4.32 11.90 13.64
CA ILE A 5 -4.68 10.57 14.15
C ILE A 5 -5.68 9.90 13.21
N VAL A 6 -6.72 10.63 12.78
CA VAL A 6 -7.71 10.13 11.80
C VAL A 6 -7.05 9.78 10.48
N GLY A 7 -6.14 10.64 9.97
CA GLY A 7 -5.38 10.36 8.76
C GLY A 7 -4.54 9.10 8.88
N LEU A 8 -3.85 8.91 10.01
CA LEU A 8 -3.03 7.72 10.25
C LEU A 8 -3.89 6.45 10.36
N LEU A 9 -5.02 6.51 11.04
CA LEU A 9 -5.95 5.38 11.14
C LEU A 9 -6.53 4.99 9.78
N LEU A 10 -6.91 5.97 8.96
CA LEU A 10 -7.37 5.73 7.59
C LEU A 10 -6.26 5.11 6.75
N LEU A 11 -5.03 5.65 6.83
CA LEU A 11 -3.88 5.10 6.13
C LEU A 11 -3.65 3.63 6.52
N LEU A 12 -3.66 3.32 7.82
CA LEU A 12 -3.49 1.95 8.34
C LEU A 12 -4.62 1.02 7.89
N MET A 13 -5.86 1.49 7.86
CA MET A 13 -7.00 0.71 7.34
C MET A 13 -6.88 0.45 5.84
N GLY A 14 -6.42 1.42 5.06
CA GLY A 14 -6.08 1.22 3.65
C GLY A 14 -5.00 0.15 3.50
N LEU A 15 -3.87 0.31 4.17
CA LEU A 15 -2.77 -0.66 4.14
C LEU A 15 -3.21 -2.08 4.56
N PHE A 16 -4.08 -2.19 5.56
CA PHE A 16 -4.69 -3.44 5.99
C PHE A 16 -5.58 -4.04 4.88
N ALA A 17 -6.42 -3.25 4.23
CA ALA A 17 -7.23 -3.70 3.10
C ALA A 17 -6.35 -4.24 1.94
N GLY A 18 -5.24 -3.58 1.66
CA GLY A 18 -4.24 -4.05 0.68
C GLY A 18 -3.62 -5.39 1.09
N LEU A 19 -3.25 -5.53 2.37
CA LEU A 19 -2.69 -6.78 2.90
C LEU A 19 -3.68 -7.93 2.78
N VAL A 20 -4.95 -7.69 3.11
CA VAL A 20 -6.02 -8.69 2.95
C VAL A 20 -6.15 -9.10 1.48
N LEU A 21 -6.18 -8.15 0.53
CA LEU A 21 -6.25 -8.44 -0.90
C LEU A 21 -5.09 -9.32 -1.41
N VAL A 22 -3.89 -9.15 -0.84
CA VAL A 22 -2.73 -10.01 -1.12
C VAL A 22 -2.91 -11.41 -0.54
N LEU A 23 -3.53 -11.54 0.64
CA LEU A 23 -3.72 -12.81 1.34
C LEU A 23 -4.87 -13.68 0.77
N VAL A 24 -5.88 -13.08 0.14
CA VAL A 24 -7.02 -13.81 -0.48
C VAL A 24 -6.60 -15.00 -1.36
N PRO A 25 -5.71 -14.86 -2.36
CA PRO A 25 -5.33 -15.96 -3.25
C PRO A 25 -4.56 -17.09 -2.54
N PHE A 26 -3.95 -16.82 -1.38
CA PHE A 26 -3.26 -17.83 -0.59
C PHE A 26 -4.19 -18.65 0.32
N GLY A 27 -5.50 -18.35 0.31
CA GLY A 27 -6.48 -19.13 1.09
C GLY A 27 -6.35 -18.97 2.60
N VAL A 28 -5.68 -17.92 3.07
CA VAL A 28 -5.51 -17.61 4.50
C VAL A 28 -6.84 -17.05 5.06
N ALA A 29 -7.82 -17.96 5.26
CA ALA A 29 -9.10 -17.89 6.00
C ALA A 29 -10.09 -16.72 5.74
N LEU A 30 -11.38 -17.05 5.56
CA LEU A 30 -12.63 -16.22 5.58
C LEU A 30 -12.72 -14.91 4.77
N PHE A 31 -11.62 -14.38 4.23
CA PHE A 31 -11.63 -13.12 3.49
C PHE A 31 -11.97 -13.35 2.02
N SER A 32 -13.02 -12.69 1.53
CA SER A 32 -13.30 -12.63 0.09
C SER A 32 -12.80 -11.29 -0.48
N ALA A 33 -12.24 -11.33 -1.69
CA ALA A 33 -11.92 -10.13 -2.45
C ALA A 33 -13.21 -9.47 -2.95
N ASN A 34 -13.93 -8.80 -2.04
CA ASN A 34 -15.18 -8.09 -2.33
C ASN A 34 -14.87 -6.71 -2.90
N LEU A 35 -15.69 -6.21 -3.83
CA LEU A 35 -15.63 -4.86 -4.43
C LEU A 35 -15.37 -3.74 -3.40
N ILE A 36 -15.88 -3.91 -2.18
CA ILE A 36 -15.67 -3.00 -1.07
C ILE A 36 -14.16 -2.87 -0.72
N LEU A 37 -13.41 -3.98 -0.60
CA LEU A 37 -11.96 -3.95 -0.33
C LEU A 37 -11.17 -3.30 -1.46
N TRP A 38 -11.59 -3.54 -2.71
CA TRP A 38 -10.97 -2.96 -3.89
C TRP A 38 -11.09 -1.42 -3.88
N GLY A 39 -12.23 -0.88 -3.46
CA GLY A 39 -12.41 0.57 -3.33
C GLY A 39 -11.75 1.15 -2.07
N LEU A 40 -11.88 0.48 -0.93
CA LEU A 40 -11.36 0.95 0.35
C LEU A 40 -9.83 1.09 0.34
N PHE A 41 -9.12 0.18 -0.32
CA PHE A 41 -7.65 0.21 -0.39
C PHE A 41 -7.11 1.56 -0.90
N PRO A 42 -7.34 1.95 -2.17
CA PRO A 42 -6.80 3.21 -2.68
C PRO A 42 -7.43 4.42 -1.98
N LEU A 43 -8.73 4.35 -1.65
CA LEU A 43 -9.47 5.48 -1.11
C LEU A 43 -8.95 5.85 0.29
N PHE A 44 -8.83 4.88 1.19
CA PHE A 44 -8.34 5.12 2.55
C PHE A 44 -6.85 5.40 2.58
N THR A 45 -6.05 4.76 1.74
CA THR A 45 -4.62 5.08 1.62
C THR A 45 -4.43 6.52 1.15
N LEU A 46 -5.15 6.97 0.12
CA LEU A 46 -5.00 8.32 -0.43
C LEU A 46 -5.53 9.40 0.53
N ILE A 47 -6.74 9.21 1.08
CA ILE A 47 -7.34 10.16 2.02
C ILE A 47 -6.51 10.24 3.30
N GLY A 48 -6.12 9.08 3.86
CA GLY A 48 -5.30 9.01 5.06
C GLY A 48 -3.96 9.72 4.87
N PHE A 49 -3.32 9.48 3.71
CA PHE A 49 -2.08 10.15 3.35
C PHE A 49 -2.25 11.68 3.25
N VAL A 50 -3.27 12.16 2.52
CA VAL A 50 -3.53 13.61 2.36
C VAL A 50 -3.80 14.27 3.71
N LEU A 51 -4.57 13.64 4.59
CA LEU A 51 -4.84 14.16 5.94
C LEU A 51 -3.57 14.22 6.80
N CYS A 52 -2.70 13.20 6.72
CA CYS A 52 -1.41 13.23 7.42
C CYS A 52 -0.50 14.33 6.87
N VAL A 53 -0.42 14.50 5.55
CA VAL A 53 0.46 15.49 4.91
C VAL A 53 0.02 16.93 5.22
N THR A 54 -1.29 17.19 5.25
CA THR A 54 -1.83 18.54 5.53
C THR A 54 -1.68 18.97 6.99
N THR A 55 -1.46 18.03 7.91
CA THR A 55 -1.37 18.33 9.36
C THR A 55 -0.01 18.10 9.98
N ALA A 56 0.87 17.31 9.36
CA ALA A 56 2.21 17.07 9.86
C ALA A 56 3.17 18.23 9.51
N GLY A 57 4.16 18.52 10.37
CA GLY A 57 5.27 19.40 10.01
C GLY A 57 6.19 18.77 8.95
N ARG A 58 7.03 19.57 8.27
CA ARG A 58 7.93 19.12 7.17
C ARG A 58 8.68 17.80 7.45
N ALA A 59 9.23 17.63 8.65
CA ALA A 59 9.93 16.41 9.04
C ALA A 59 8.99 15.19 9.23
N GLY A 60 7.81 15.42 9.79
CA GLY A 60 6.78 14.38 9.98
C GLY A 60 6.17 13.91 8.66
N ILE A 61 5.93 14.84 7.73
CA ILE A 61 5.42 14.53 6.38
C ILE A 61 6.36 13.54 5.68
N ARG A 62 7.66 13.82 5.69
CA ARG A 62 8.66 12.96 5.03
C ARG A 62 8.71 11.57 5.65
N ASN A 63 8.69 11.46 6.97
CA ASN A 63 8.74 10.15 7.63
C ASN A 63 7.47 9.33 7.37
N VAL A 64 6.29 9.95 7.43
CA VAL A 64 5.02 9.27 7.13
C VAL A 64 4.98 8.85 5.65
N ALA A 65 5.39 9.72 4.73
CA ALA A 65 5.41 9.41 3.30
C ALA A 65 6.37 8.28 2.96
N LEU A 66 7.60 8.29 3.49
CA LEU A 66 8.56 7.23 3.26
C LEU A 66 8.13 5.91 3.89
N GLY A 67 7.56 5.94 5.11
CA GLY A 67 7.04 4.75 5.78
C GLY A 67 5.87 4.11 5.01
N ALA A 68 4.91 4.93 4.57
CA ALA A 68 3.79 4.47 3.75
C ALA A 68 4.29 3.92 2.39
N SER A 69 5.21 4.63 1.73
CA SER A 69 5.79 4.22 0.45
C SER A 69 6.50 2.88 0.56
N TRP A 70 7.30 2.70 1.62
CA TRP A 70 8.00 1.45 1.89
C TRP A 70 7.02 0.28 2.04
N PHE A 71 5.96 0.46 2.85
CA PHE A 71 4.95 -0.58 3.04
C PHE A 71 4.22 -0.92 1.74
N LEU A 72 3.84 0.09 0.95
CA LEU A 72 3.20 -0.11 -0.34
C LEU A 72 4.11 -0.87 -1.33
N LEU A 73 5.40 -0.54 -1.36
CA LEU A 73 6.38 -1.26 -2.17
C LEU A 73 6.56 -2.71 -1.72
N VAL A 74 6.59 -2.97 -0.40
CA VAL A 74 6.63 -4.34 0.13
C VAL A 74 5.38 -5.12 -0.28
N LEU A 75 4.19 -4.51 -0.23
CA LEU A 75 2.95 -5.14 -0.73
C LEU A 75 3.01 -5.44 -2.22
N ALA A 76 3.54 -4.50 -3.02
CA ALA A 76 3.69 -4.68 -4.46
C ALA A 76 4.64 -5.83 -4.79
N ILE A 77 5.78 -5.91 -4.10
CA ILE A 77 6.76 -7.00 -4.25
C ILE A 77 6.15 -8.33 -3.81
N GLY A 78 5.43 -8.37 -2.68
CA GLY A 78 4.74 -9.58 -2.22
C GLY A 78 3.69 -10.06 -3.23
N SER A 79 2.96 -9.13 -3.84
CA SER A 79 1.97 -9.44 -4.89
C SER A 79 2.64 -9.99 -6.15
N ALA A 80 3.74 -9.36 -6.59
CA ALA A 80 4.52 -9.82 -7.73
C ALA A 80 5.14 -11.21 -7.49
N ALA A 81 5.64 -11.48 -6.27
CA ALA A 81 6.15 -12.79 -5.88
C ALA A 81 5.05 -13.85 -5.91
N GLY A 82 3.83 -13.52 -5.46
CA GLY A 82 2.67 -14.40 -5.56
C GLY A 82 2.29 -14.73 -7.01
N LEU A 83 2.26 -13.72 -7.88
CA LEU A 83 2.02 -13.90 -9.31
C LEU A 83 3.11 -14.72 -10.00
N LEU A 84 4.37 -14.50 -9.62
CA LEU A 84 5.49 -15.27 -10.14
C LEU A 84 5.40 -16.73 -9.70
N ALA A 85 5.07 -16.98 -8.43
CA ALA A 85 4.90 -18.33 -7.89
C ALA A 85 3.74 -19.09 -8.57
N ASP A 86 2.64 -18.41 -8.87
CA ASP A 86 1.54 -18.96 -9.68
C ASP A 86 1.99 -19.24 -11.12
N GLY A 87 2.65 -18.29 -11.77
CA GLY A 87 3.10 -18.40 -13.16
C GLY A 87 4.13 -19.51 -13.41
N VAL A 88 4.94 -19.87 -12.41
CA VAL A 88 5.89 -21.00 -12.49
C VAL A 88 5.31 -22.31 -11.93
N GLY A 89 4.05 -22.32 -11.47
CA GLY A 89 3.37 -23.48 -10.91
C GLY A 89 3.86 -23.91 -9.52
N LEU A 90 4.53 -23.03 -8.77
CA LEU A 90 5.00 -23.30 -7.40
C LEU A 90 3.85 -23.32 -6.39
N ILE A 91 2.77 -22.56 -6.67
CA ILE A 91 1.55 -22.53 -5.86
C ILE A 91 0.33 -22.78 -6.73
N ALA A 92 -0.73 -23.31 -6.12
CA ALA A 92 -2.07 -23.35 -6.71
C ALA A 92 -2.96 -22.35 -5.93
N PRO A 93 -3.30 -21.19 -6.52
CA PRO A 93 -4.07 -20.17 -5.82
C PRO A 93 -5.48 -20.67 -5.51
N ALA A 94 -5.95 -20.42 -4.30
CA ALA A 94 -7.28 -20.82 -3.84
C ALA A 94 -8.41 -19.96 -4.43
N ALA A 95 -8.07 -18.78 -4.95
CA ALA A 95 -8.99 -17.82 -5.55
C ALA A 95 -8.35 -17.16 -6.79
N GLY A 96 -9.12 -16.34 -7.51
CA GLY A 96 -8.59 -15.62 -8.68
C GLY A 96 -7.42 -14.69 -8.33
N THR A 97 -6.41 -14.65 -9.20
CA THR A 97 -5.18 -13.86 -9.01
C THR A 97 -5.33 -12.37 -9.33
N PHE A 98 -6.52 -11.93 -9.75
CA PHE A 98 -6.83 -10.54 -10.09
C PHE A 98 -6.52 -9.55 -8.96
N SER A 99 -6.70 -9.95 -7.69
CA SER A 99 -6.37 -9.07 -6.56
C SER A 99 -4.87 -8.77 -6.47
N LEU A 100 -4.00 -9.74 -6.81
CA LEU A 100 -2.54 -9.55 -6.82
C LEU A 100 -2.12 -8.57 -7.89
N TRP A 101 -2.70 -8.68 -9.10
CA TRP A 101 -2.46 -7.72 -10.18
C TRP A 101 -2.85 -6.30 -9.76
N TYR A 102 -4.01 -6.18 -9.13
CA TYR A 102 -4.51 -4.90 -8.66
C TYR A 102 -3.60 -4.27 -7.60
N VAL A 103 -3.25 -5.02 -6.55
CA VAL A 103 -2.38 -4.51 -5.48
C VAL A 103 -0.99 -4.20 -6.03
N MET A 104 -0.44 -5.04 -6.89
CA MET A 104 0.86 -4.80 -7.53
C MET A 104 0.89 -3.45 -8.27
N VAL A 105 -0.13 -3.17 -9.09
CA VAL A 105 -0.19 -1.93 -9.87
C VAL A 105 -0.44 -0.73 -8.95
N VAL A 106 -1.46 -0.78 -8.09
CA VAL A 106 -1.86 0.38 -7.28
C VAL A 106 -0.82 0.68 -6.20
N ALA A 107 -0.39 -0.34 -5.44
CA ALA A 107 0.63 -0.16 -4.40
C ALA A 107 1.99 0.17 -5.02
N GLY A 108 2.32 -0.44 -6.16
CA GLY A 108 3.56 -0.14 -6.89
C GLY A 108 3.61 1.31 -7.36
N LEU A 109 2.54 1.80 -8.01
CA LEU A 109 2.48 3.19 -8.48
C LEU A 109 2.50 4.18 -7.32
N LEU A 110 1.63 4.00 -6.32
CA LEU A 110 1.56 4.92 -5.16
C LEU A 110 2.87 4.90 -4.35
N GLY A 111 3.44 3.72 -4.12
CA GLY A 111 4.69 3.55 -3.39
C GLY A 111 5.88 4.15 -4.14
N ALA A 112 5.97 3.95 -5.46
CA ALA A 112 7.04 4.53 -6.28
C ALA A 112 6.93 6.05 -6.36
N LEU A 113 5.72 6.58 -6.57
CA LEU A 113 5.48 8.04 -6.60
C LEU A 113 5.79 8.69 -5.26
N GLY A 114 5.36 8.08 -4.15
CA GLY A 114 5.68 8.56 -2.80
C GLY A 114 7.18 8.51 -2.50
N ALA A 115 7.85 7.41 -2.86
CA ALA A 115 9.30 7.32 -2.69
C ALA A 115 10.03 8.37 -3.54
N ALA A 116 9.66 8.55 -4.80
CA ALA A 116 10.29 9.54 -5.70
C ALA A 116 10.07 10.98 -5.21
N ALA A 117 8.85 11.33 -4.80
CA ALA A 117 8.50 12.69 -4.37
C ALA A 117 9.20 13.13 -3.07
N PHE A 118 9.55 12.19 -2.19
CA PHE A 118 10.08 12.49 -0.84
C PHE A 118 11.53 12.00 -0.60
N SER A 119 12.17 11.39 -1.61
CA SER A 119 13.56 10.88 -1.52
C SER A 119 14.65 11.89 -1.90
N THR A 120 14.32 13.06 -2.45
CA THR A 120 15.31 14.10 -2.77
C THR A 120 16.09 14.53 -1.52
N ARG A 121 17.39 14.18 -1.48
CA ARG A 121 18.36 14.54 -0.44
C ARG A 121 18.91 15.98 -0.64
N PRO A 122 19.46 16.59 0.43
CA PRO A 122 19.83 18.00 0.45
C PRO A 122 20.96 18.31 -0.53
N HIS A 123 20.86 19.43 -1.24
CA HIS A 123 22.02 20.05 -1.86
C HIS A 123 23.02 20.42 -0.76
N SER A 124 24.19 19.77 -0.77
CA SER A 124 25.35 20.22 0.00
C SER A 124 25.98 21.36 -0.80
N PRO A 125 25.95 22.63 -0.33
CA PRO A 125 26.82 23.63 -0.91
C PRO A 125 28.26 23.28 -0.52
N ALA A 126 29.11 23.11 -1.53
CA ALA A 126 30.56 23.04 -1.39
C ALA A 126 31.14 24.44 -1.19
#